data_AF-A0A7W7TAL0-F1
#
_entry.id   AF-A0A7W7TAL0-F1
#
_cell.length_a   1.000
_cell.length_b   1.000
_cell.length_c   1.000
_cell.angle_alpha   90.00
_cell.angle_beta   90.00
_cell.angle_gamma   90.00
#
_symmetry.space_group_name_H-M   'P 1'
#
loop_
_entity.id
_entity.type
_entity.pdbx_description
1 polymer ?
#
loop_
_entity_poly.entity_id
_entity_poly.type
_entity_poly.pdbx_seq_one_letter_code
_entity_poly.pdbx_strand_id
1 'polypeptide(L)'
;MQIPAVLLPHTITLRRYLGTGPYGDVHADPVVIRRTFVEDRRRLVRSSTGEEVVSETTVRARPDVHVPVGSLVTVWAGTPHERNARVITANLFDHPSSWSHVEVALT
;
A
#
# COMPACT_ATOMS: atom_id res chain seq x y z
N MET A 1 -3.89 -19.21 -1.92
CA MET A 1 -2.66 -19.46 -2.73
C MET A 1 -1.87 -18.15 -2.85
N GLN A 2 -0.55 -18.10 -3.08
CA GLN A 2 0.14 -16.79 -3.23
C GLN A 2 0.24 -16.35 -4.71
N ILE A 3 0.26 -15.04 -4.98
CA ILE A 3 0.52 -14.49 -6.33
C ILE A 3 1.91 -14.94 -6.82
N PRO A 4 2.06 -15.42 -8.07
CA PRO A 4 3.36 -15.70 -8.67
C PRO A 4 4.30 -14.49 -8.64
N ALA A 5 5.58 -14.69 -8.27
CA ALA A 5 6.53 -13.58 -8.11
C ALA A 5 6.78 -12.78 -9.41
N VAL A 6 6.67 -13.44 -10.57
CA VAL A 6 6.82 -12.81 -11.89
C VAL A 6 5.76 -11.74 -12.18
N LEU A 7 4.62 -11.78 -11.48
CA LEU A 7 3.54 -10.79 -11.61
C LEU A 7 3.70 -9.60 -10.65
N LEU A 8 4.77 -9.58 -9.85
CA LEU A 8 5.03 -8.56 -8.84
C LEU A 8 6.40 -7.91 -9.08
N PRO A 9 6.58 -7.10 -10.14
CA PRO A 9 7.90 -6.63 -10.56
C PRO A 9 8.41 -5.43 -9.75
N HIS A 10 7.55 -4.76 -8.98
CA HIS A 10 7.89 -3.51 -8.32
C HIS A 10 8.46 -3.72 -6.91
N THR A 11 9.06 -2.66 -6.40
CA THR A 11 9.51 -2.51 -5.02
C THR A 11 9.00 -1.17 -4.51
N ILE A 12 8.51 -1.15 -3.27
CA ILE A 12 8.08 0.07 -2.58
C ILE A 12 8.87 0.24 -1.28
N THR A 13 8.88 1.46 -0.75
CA THR A 13 9.39 1.74 0.60
C THR A 13 8.22 2.12 1.49
N LEU A 14 8.04 1.40 2.60
CA LEU A 14 6.97 1.63 3.57
C LEU A 14 7.53 2.26 4.85
N ARG A 15 6.95 3.37 5.27
CA ARG A 15 7.08 3.91 6.63
C ARG A 15 5.77 3.67 7.36
N ARG A 16 5.75 2.62 8.19
CA ARG A 16 4.55 2.19 8.93
C ARG A 16 4.11 3.28 9.89
N TYR A 17 2.83 3.62 9.88
CA TYR A 17 2.24 4.51 10.85
C TYR A 17 2.23 3.84 12.24
N LEU A 18 2.71 4.56 13.26
CA LEU A 18 2.83 4.11 14.64
C LEU A 18 1.80 4.75 15.57
N GLY A 19 1.05 5.74 15.07
CA GLY A 19 0.09 6.53 15.85
C GLY A 19 0.35 8.03 15.72
N THR A 20 -0.44 8.83 16.42
CA THR A 20 -0.29 10.29 16.48
C THR A 20 0.29 10.68 17.83
N GLY A 21 1.40 11.41 17.80
CA GLY A 21 2.04 12.00 18.97
C GLY A 21 1.71 13.50 19.11
N PRO A 22 2.30 14.20 20.10
CA PRO A 22 2.05 15.62 20.36
C PRO A 22 2.36 16.55 19.18
N TYR A 23 3.23 16.14 18.27
CA TYR A 23 3.68 16.92 17.11
C TYR A 23 3.12 16.38 15.77
N GLY A 24 2.13 15.49 15.81
CA GLY A 24 1.54 14.89 14.62
C GLY A 24 1.86 13.40 14.46
N ASP A 25 1.69 12.91 13.23
CA ASP A 25 1.82 11.48 12.92
C ASP A 25 3.26 10.98 13.08
N VAL A 26 3.39 9.83 13.74
CA VAL A 26 4.67 9.16 13.97
C VAL A 26 4.75 7.95 13.05
N HIS A 27 5.89 7.81 12.38
CA HIS A 27 6.15 6.70 11.47
C HIS A 27 7.43 5.96 11.85
N ALA A 28 7.44 4.65 11.63
CA ALA A 28 8.61 3.81 11.81
C ALA A 28 9.66 4.07 10.73
N ASP A 29 10.87 3.54 10.97
CA ASP A 29 11.93 3.52 9.97
C ASP A 29 11.47 2.87 8.66
N PRO A 30 11.97 3.37 7.51
CA PRO A 30 11.58 2.89 6.20
C PRO A 30 11.97 1.42 6.00
N VAL A 31 11.02 0.61 5.56
CA VAL A 31 11.22 -0.80 5.21
C VAL A 31 10.98 -1.00 3.72
N VAL A 32 11.91 -1.67 3.05
CA VAL A 32 11.79 -2.01 1.63
C VAL A 32 10.92 -3.25 1.47
N ILE A 33 9.83 -3.13 0.71
CA ILE A 33 8.94 -4.25 0.37
C ILE A 33 9.12 -4.57 -1.11
N ARG A 34 9.76 -5.71 -1.35
CA ARG A 34 9.94 -6.26 -2.70
C ARG A 34 8.72 -7.06 -3.12
N ARG A 35 8.64 -7.37 -4.42
CA ARG A 35 7.56 -8.19 -4.99
C ARG A 35 6.20 -7.55 -4.75
N THR A 36 6.04 -6.35 -5.29
CA THR A 36 4.75 -5.66 -5.33
C THR A 36 4.31 -5.41 -6.77
N PHE A 37 3.03 -5.14 -6.96
CA PHE A 37 2.48 -4.63 -8.20
C PHE A 37 1.88 -3.27 -7.94
N VAL A 38 2.39 -2.23 -8.60
CA VAL A 38 1.92 -0.85 -8.48
C VAL A 38 1.12 -0.51 -9.72
N GLU A 39 -0.10 -0.01 -9.53
CA GLU A 39 -1.00 0.39 -10.60
C GLU A 39 -1.49 1.82 -10.33
N ASP A 40 -1.12 2.75 -11.19
CA ASP A 40 -1.62 4.13 -11.15
C ASP A 40 -2.92 4.21 -11.93
N ARG A 41 -4.04 4.23 -11.18
CA ARG A 41 -5.39 4.33 -11.72
C ARG A 41 -6.27 5.05 -10.71
N ARG A 42 -6.78 6.23 -11.10
CA ARG A 42 -7.73 7.01 -10.31
C ARG A 42 -9.05 6.25 -10.11
N ARG A 43 -9.49 6.11 -8.86
CA ARG A 43 -10.79 5.55 -8.49
C ARG A 43 -11.30 6.16 -7.17
N LEU A 44 -12.61 6.16 -6.96
CA LEU A 44 -13.20 6.48 -5.65
C LEU A 44 -13.07 5.26 -4.73
N VAL A 45 -12.60 5.49 -3.51
CA VAL A 45 -12.53 4.51 -2.43
C VAL A 45 -13.19 5.07 -1.18
N ARG A 46 -13.66 4.22 -0.28
CA ARG A 46 -14.10 4.64 1.05
C ARG A 46 -12.91 4.62 2.01
N SER A 47 -12.70 5.69 2.74
CA SER A 47 -11.68 5.77 3.79
C SER A 47 -12.04 4.89 4.99
N SER A 48 -11.11 4.75 5.93
CA SER A 48 -11.38 4.11 7.22
C SER A 48 -12.45 4.81 8.05
N THR A 49 -12.73 6.10 7.80
CA THR A 49 -13.80 6.88 8.45
C THR A 49 -15.12 6.86 7.68
N GLY A 50 -15.17 6.19 6.51
CA GLY A 50 -16.36 6.04 5.68
C GLY A 50 -16.57 7.14 4.64
N GLU A 51 -15.66 8.12 4.55
CA GLU A 51 -15.70 9.19 3.54
C GLU A 51 -15.29 8.68 2.16
N GLU A 52 -15.85 9.25 1.10
CA GLU A 52 -15.41 8.98 -0.27
C GLU A 52 -14.16 9.81 -0.59
N VAL A 53 -13.07 9.12 -0.91
CA VAL A 53 -11.76 9.70 -1.19
C VAL A 53 -11.27 9.20 -2.55
N VAL A 54 -10.60 10.06 -3.32
CA VAL A 54 -9.94 9.64 -4.56
C VAL A 54 -8.65 8.92 -4.21
N SER A 55 -8.50 7.69 -4.69
CA SER A 55 -7.23 6.97 -4.70
C SER A 55 -6.61 7.08 -6.09
N GLU A 56 -5.35 7.54 -6.18
CA GLU A 56 -4.62 7.60 -7.45
C GLU A 56 -3.85 6.31 -7.76
N THR A 57 -3.52 5.52 -6.74
CA THR A 57 -2.66 4.33 -6.88
C THR A 57 -3.14 3.17 -6.05
N THR A 58 -3.02 1.98 -6.62
CA THR A 58 -3.24 0.72 -5.92
C THR A 58 -1.97 -0.11 -5.91
N VAL A 59 -1.60 -0.62 -4.73
CA VAL A 59 -0.48 -1.56 -4.58
C VAL A 59 -1.00 -2.92 -4.16
N ARG A 60 -0.57 -3.97 -4.87
CA ARG A 60 -0.81 -5.37 -4.49
C ARG A 60 0.48 -5.98 -3.97
N ALA A 61 0.41 -6.58 -2.79
CA ALA A 61 1.54 -7.19 -2.11
C ALA A 61 1.20 -8.60 -1.59
N ARG A 62 2.20 -9.30 -1.06
CA ARG A 62 2.00 -10.60 -0.43
C ARG A 62 1.04 -10.47 0.78
N PRO A 63 0.25 -11.51 1.10
CA PRO A 63 -0.77 -11.44 2.13
C PRO A 63 -0.23 -11.26 3.57
N ASP A 64 1.05 -11.57 3.79
CA ASP A 64 1.76 -11.39 5.06
C ASP A 64 2.30 -9.96 5.26
N VAL A 65 2.22 -9.11 4.24
CA VAL A 65 2.67 -7.71 4.33
C VAL A 65 1.65 -6.88 5.10
N HIS A 66 2.04 -6.42 6.28
CA HIS A 66 1.21 -5.57 7.11
C HIS A 66 1.42 -4.08 6.79
N VAL A 67 0.38 -3.43 6.28
CA VAL A 67 0.38 -2.00 5.90
C VAL A 67 -0.75 -1.26 6.63
N PRO A 68 -0.48 -0.64 7.80
CA PRO A 68 -1.49 0.13 8.52
C PRO A 68 -2.01 1.32 7.70
N VAL A 69 -3.30 1.64 7.84
CA VAL A 69 -3.88 2.89 7.31
C VAL A 69 -3.14 4.09 7.90
N GLY A 70 -2.94 5.12 7.08
CA GLY A 70 -2.17 6.32 7.44
C GLY A 70 -0.65 6.18 7.21
N SER A 71 -0.13 4.97 6.93
CA SER A 71 1.28 4.77 6.58
C SER A 71 1.68 5.55 5.33
N LEU A 72 2.97 5.83 5.18
CA LEU A 72 3.53 6.46 3.99
C LEU A 72 4.21 5.43 3.12
N VAL A 73 3.93 5.47 1.83
CA VAL A 73 4.49 4.55 0.83
C VAL A 73 5.18 5.36 -0.25
N THR A 74 6.47 5.08 -0.48
CA THR A 74 7.18 5.51 -1.68
C THR A 74 6.93 4.49 -2.78
N VAL A 75 6.23 4.90 -3.84
CA VAL A 75 5.95 4.08 -5.03
C VAL A 75 6.92 4.43 -6.15
N TRP A 76 7.09 3.50 -7.11
CA TRP A 76 7.96 3.69 -8.28
C TRP A 76 9.41 4.06 -7.92
N ALA A 77 9.89 3.56 -6.78
CA ALA A 77 11.20 3.91 -6.22
C ALA A 77 12.34 3.67 -7.22
N GLY A 78 13.22 4.67 -7.37
CA GLY A 78 14.33 4.66 -8.31
C GLY A 78 13.98 4.97 -9.76
N THR A 79 12.74 5.39 -10.05
CA THR A 79 12.30 5.77 -11.41
C THR A 79 11.84 7.24 -11.46
N PRO A 80 11.68 7.85 -12.66
CA PRO A 80 11.14 9.20 -12.78
C PRO A 80 9.72 9.41 -12.21
N HIS A 81 8.97 8.34 -11.93
CA HIS A 81 7.61 8.39 -11.37
C HIS A 81 7.59 8.26 -9.85
N GLU A 82 8.77 8.23 -9.20
CA GLU A 82 8.90 8.11 -7.75
C GLU A 82 8.12 9.20 -7.03
N ARG A 83 7.28 8.80 -6.07
CA ARG A 83 6.56 9.72 -5.19
C ARG A 83 6.15 9.06 -3.89
N ASN A 84 5.86 9.89 -2.89
CA ASN A 84 5.26 9.45 -1.64
C ASN A 84 3.73 9.59 -1.71
N ALA A 85 3.04 8.58 -1.21
CA ALA A 85 1.59 8.58 -1.08
C ALA A 85 1.18 8.02 0.29
N ARG A 86 0.01 8.41 0.77
CA ARG A 86 -0.52 7.95 2.06
C ARG A 86 -1.48 6.79 1.86
N VAL A 87 -1.44 5.82 2.76
CA VAL A 87 -2.36 4.69 2.75
C VAL A 87 -3.75 5.13 3.20
N ILE A 88 -4.74 4.99 2.33
CA ILE A 88 -6.16 5.25 2.60
C ILE A 88 -6.82 3.99 3.15
N THR A 89 -6.62 2.85 2.48
CA THR A 89 -7.14 1.54 2.90
C THR A 89 -6.13 0.43 2.65
N ALA A 90 -6.21 -0.63 3.44
CA ALA A 90 -5.48 -1.88 3.24
C ALA A 90 -6.44 -3.04 3.47
N ASN A 91 -6.65 -3.86 2.44
CA ASN A 91 -7.64 -4.93 2.46
C ASN A 91 -6.96 -6.26 2.17
N LEU A 92 -7.22 -7.27 3.00
CA LEU A 92 -6.80 -8.64 2.74
C LEU A 92 -7.84 -9.31 1.84
N PHE A 93 -7.41 -9.70 0.66
CA PHE A 93 -8.14 -10.60 -0.22
C PHE A 93 -7.58 -11.99 0.01
N ASP A 94 -8.24 -12.78 0.86
CA ASP A 94 -7.88 -14.18 1.09
C ASP A 94 -8.82 -15.11 0.33
N HIS A 95 -8.25 -15.98 -0.48
CA HIS A 95 -9.01 -16.81 -1.41
C HIS A 95 -8.63 -18.29 -1.26
N PRO A 96 -9.61 -19.21 -1.15
CA PRO A 96 -9.36 -20.64 -1.01
C PRO A 96 -8.76 -21.24 -2.29
N SER A 97 -9.17 -20.77 -3.47
CA SER A 97 -8.78 -21.31 -4.78
C SER A 97 -8.12 -20.29 -5.72
N SER A 98 -7.92 -19.05 -5.26
CA SER A 98 -7.25 -17.98 -6.02
C SER A 98 -6.06 -17.41 -5.24
N TRP A 99 -5.39 -16.40 -5.80
CA TRP A 99 -4.25 -15.75 -5.17
C TRP A 99 -4.68 -14.78 -4.07
N SER A 100 -4.29 -15.11 -2.84
CA SER A 100 -4.40 -14.23 -1.69
C SER A 100 -3.37 -13.12 -1.75
N HIS A 101 -3.79 -11.91 -1.44
CA HIS A 101 -2.94 -10.72 -1.45
C HIS A 101 -3.52 -9.61 -0.59
N VAL A 102 -2.69 -8.64 -0.24
CA VAL A 102 -3.15 -7.36 0.31
C VAL A 102 -3.24 -6.36 -0.82
N GLU A 103 -4.38 -5.68 -0.92
CA GLU A 103 -4.56 -4.51 -1.79
C GLU A 103 -4.55 -3.23 -0.93
N VAL A 104 -3.67 -2.31 -1.28
CA VAL A 104 -3.47 -1.03 -0.59
C VAL A 104 -3.86 0.11 -1.52
N ALA A 105 -4.86 0.89 -1.14
CA ALA A 105 -5.24 2.11 -1.86
C ALA A 105 -4.48 3.30 -1.30
N LEU A 106 -3.84 4.06 -2.18
CA LEU A 106 -3.03 5.21 -1.83
C LEU A 106 -3.67 6.50 -2.37
N THR A 107 -3.41 7.62 -1.69
CA THR A 107 -3.72 8.97 -2.18
C THR A 107 -3.05 9.23 -3.50
#